data_AF-A0A924V350-F1
#
_entry.id   AF-A0A924V350-F1
#
_cell.length_a   1.000
_cell.length_b   1.000
_cell.length_c   1.000
_cell.angle_alpha   90.00
_cell.angle_beta   90.00
_cell.angle_gamma   90.00
#
_symmetry.space_group_name_H-M   'P 1'
#
loop_
_entity.id
_entity.type
_entity.pdbx_description
1 polymer ?
#
loop_
_entity_poly.entity_id
_entity_poly.type
_entity_poly.pdbx_seq_one_letter_code
_entity_poly.pdbx_strand_id
1 'polypeptide(L)'
;MLKNRFPRRLSIQLYPSRSQGGWSLRGFGQIILGFSFIALVLFFLASTSFFSDCILKNMMKFPVVVNPIAAASHQNAQQEYISEVSETKIAPHHSSVSDRKHHLKAEPASQLESSSATTSAAEAFAIARVTDINPDKKLDLVALTPRIVWDSANQAGAQAIVVLGGGLTRDKQGRITPNSYTRLRLMQAISQHRSTSLPIFLTGVESRYMQKFLQEHGESAQWLESRSMNTCENARFSALLLQRLGGAPRVELVTDKWHIPRARWLFAMNGIETVPIPALLPGDPAPWWPDSRNLTHTRRALYELVAFTRDRWFGVVGCREVP
;
A
#
# COMPACT_ATOMS: atom_id res chain seq x y z
N MET A 1 35.47 -101.14 -20.51
CA MET A 1 34.66 -100.10 -19.85
C MET A 1 35.07 -98.74 -20.40
N LEU A 2 34.18 -98.13 -21.19
CA LEU A 2 34.38 -96.82 -21.82
C LEU A 2 34.31 -95.69 -20.79
N LYS A 3 35.08 -94.61 -21.00
CA LYS A 3 34.55 -93.25 -20.84
C LYS A 3 35.31 -92.20 -21.66
N ASN A 4 34.59 -91.79 -22.69
CA ASN A 4 34.59 -90.62 -23.58
C ASN A 4 35.49 -89.39 -23.36
N ARG A 5 35.78 -88.81 -24.54
CA ARG A 5 36.53 -87.62 -24.95
C ARG A 5 35.82 -86.26 -24.72
N PHE A 6 36.67 -85.25 -24.41
CA PHE A 6 36.70 -83.81 -24.83
C PHE A 6 35.54 -82.82 -24.53
N PRO A 7 35.73 -81.46 -24.62
CA PRO A 7 36.93 -80.60 -24.40
C PRO A 7 36.67 -79.29 -23.58
N ARG A 8 37.76 -78.52 -23.35
CA ARG A 8 37.96 -77.16 -22.77
C ARG A 8 36.77 -76.18 -22.72
N ARG A 9 36.64 -75.42 -21.60
CA ARG A 9 36.15 -74.01 -21.62
C ARG A 9 36.52 -73.18 -20.38
N LEU A 10 37.14 -72.04 -20.68
CA LEU A 10 37.17 -70.73 -20.01
C LEU A 10 37.28 -70.62 -18.47
N SER A 11 38.44 -70.14 -18.04
CA SER A 11 38.67 -69.40 -16.79
C SER A 11 37.78 -68.15 -16.74
N ILE A 12 36.78 -68.17 -15.86
CA ILE A 12 35.99 -66.97 -15.53
C ILE A 12 36.71 -66.25 -14.39
N GLN A 13 37.38 -65.16 -14.74
CA GLN A 13 37.94 -64.20 -13.82
C GLN A 13 36.79 -63.41 -13.18
N LEU A 14 36.45 -63.75 -11.94
CA LEU A 14 35.46 -63.01 -11.15
C LEU A 14 36.01 -61.60 -10.88
N TYR A 15 35.47 -60.61 -11.59
CA TYR A 15 35.67 -59.19 -11.28
C TYR A 15 35.13 -58.91 -9.87
N PRO A 16 35.88 -58.22 -8.99
CA PRO A 16 35.29 -57.75 -7.75
C PRO A 16 34.21 -56.72 -8.06
N SER A 17 33.03 -56.99 -7.50
CA SER A 17 31.85 -56.13 -7.52
C SER A 17 32.20 -54.69 -7.13
N ARG A 18 31.86 -53.78 -8.03
CA ARG A 18 31.75 -52.32 -7.86
C ARG A 18 31.37 -51.96 -6.41
N SER A 19 32.20 -51.15 -5.75
CA SER A 19 31.89 -50.59 -4.44
C SER A 19 30.58 -49.81 -4.52
N GLN A 20 29.53 -50.30 -3.86
CA GLN A 20 28.37 -49.47 -3.60
C GLN A 20 28.83 -48.36 -2.66
N GLY A 21 28.84 -47.12 -3.15
CA GLY A 21 29.06 -45.93 -2.34
C GLY A 21 27.91 -45.77 -1.36
N GLY A 22 27.97 -46.51 -0.25
CA GLY A 22 27.11 -46.32 0.89
C GLY A 22 27.43 -44.97 1.52
N TRP A 23 26.51 -44.02 1.38
CA TRP A 23 26.58 -42.77 2.12
C TRP A 23 26.62 -43.13 3.60
N SER A 24 27.73 -42.86 4.29
CA SER A 24 27.84 -43.24 5.69
C SER A 24 26.72 -42.57 6.51
N LEU A 25 26.22 -43.23 7.56
CA LEU A 25 25.23 -42.62 8.48
C LEU A 25 25.71 -41.25 9.01
N ARG A 26 27.02 -41.01 9.09
CA ARG A 26 27.61 -39.71 9.44
C ARG A 26 27.39 -38.64 8.35
N GLY A 27 27.47 -39.03 7.08
CA GLY A 27 27.19 -38.14 5.94
C GLY A 27 25.71 -37.76 5.85
N PHE A 28 24.79 -38.72 6.08
CA PHE A 28 23.36 -38.44 6.17
C PHE A 28 23.02 -37.53 7.38
N GLY A 29 23.64 -37.77 8.53
CA GLY A 29 23.45 -36.93 9.72
C GLY A 29 23.92 -35.48 9.52
N GLN A 30 25.05 -35.26 8.85
CA GLN A 30 25.54 -33.91 8.52
C GLN A 30 24.62 -33.17 7.54
N ILE A 31 24.04 -33.87 6.56
CA ILE A 31 23.08 -33.29 5.62
C ILE A 31 21.80 -32.87 6.32
N ILE A 32 21.26 -33.73 7.20
CA ILE A 32 20.05 -33.41 7.99
C ILE A 32 20.31 -32.21 8.90
N LEU A 33 21.45 -32.17 9.61
CA LEU A 33 21.83 -31.02 10.43
C LEU A 33 21.96 -29.73 9.61
N GLY A 34 22.52 -29.82 8.40
CA GLY A 34 22.59 -28.70 7.46
C GLY A 34 21.20 -28.18 7.07
N PHE A 35 20.29 -29.07 6.69
CA PHE A 35 18.91 -28.69 6.36
C PHE A 35 18.17 -28.10 7.57
N SER A 36 18.33 -28.67 8.76
CA SER A 36 17.75 -28.13 9.99
C SER A 36 18.28 -26.74 10.32
N PHE A 37 19.58 -26.50 10.15
CA PHE A 37 20.17 -25.18 10.34
C PHE A 37 19.62 -24.16 9.34
N ILE A 38 19.55 -24.52 8.06
CA ILE A 38 18.95 -23.65 7.02
C ILE A 38 17.49 -23.35 7.34
N ALA A 39 16.70 -24.36 7.73
CA ALA A 39 15.30 -24.17 8.11
C ALA A 39 15.15 -23.24 9.31
N LEU A 40 16.02 -23.36 10.32
CA LEU A 40 16.04 -22.48 11.49
C LEU A 40 16.35 -21.02 11.09
N VAL A 41 17.35 -20.82 10.22
CA VAL A 41 17.70 -19.49 9.71
C VAL A 41 16.54 -18.89 8.90
N LEU A 42 15.93 -19.67 8.02
CA LEU A 42 14.77 -19.22 7.23
C LEU A 42 13.58 -18.89 8.13
N PHE A 43 13.33 -19.68 9.18
CA PHE A 43 12.30 -19.40 10.16
C PHE A 43 12.56 -18.07 10.88
N PHE A 44 13.79 -17.83 11.35
CA PHE A 44 14.14 -16.58 12.02
C PHE A 44 14.04 -15.37 11.08
N LEU A 45 14.50 -15.51 9.84
CA LEU A 45 14.38 -14.45 8.82
C LEU A 45 12.92 -14.13 8.49
N ALA A 46 12.06 -15.15 8.39
CA ALA A 46 10.65 -14.96 8.06
C ALA A 46 9.80 -14.43 9.23
N SER A 47 10.16 -14.81 10.46
CA SER A 47 9.45 -14.46 11.69
C SER A 47 9.91 -13.14 12.33
N THR A 48 10.97 -12.52 11.80
CA THR A 48 11.42 -11.17 12.19
C THR A 48 11.07 -10.14 11.11
N SER A 49 11.08 -8.86 11.47
CA SER A 49 10.83 -7.76 10.51
C SER A 49 11.96 -7.58 9.49
N PHE A 50 13.17 -8.07 9.80
CA PHE A 50 14.40 -7.85 9.04
C PHE A 50 14.25 -8.15 7.54
N PHE A 51 13.74 -9.34 7.21
CA PHE A 51 13.63 -9.76 5.82
C PHE A 51 12.65 -8.89 5.03
N SER A 52 11.48 -8.61 5.62
CA SER A 52 10.49 -7.73 5.01
C SER A 52 11.06 -6.32 4.78
N ASP A 53 11.72 -5.71 5.78
CA ASP A 53 12.30 -4.37 5.65
C ASP A 53 13.46 -4.34 4.65
N CYS A 54 14.26 -5.41 4.56
CA CYS A 54 15.28 -5.57 3.53
C CYS A 54 14.67 -5.54 2.12
N ILE A 55 13.54 -6.23 1.92
CA ILE A 55 12.81 -6.21 0.63
C ILE A 55 12.38 -4.78 0.28
N LEU A 56 11.73 -4.05 1.18
CA LEU A 56 11.27 -2.68 0.91
C LEU A 56 12.42 -1.73 0.63
N LYS A 57 13.48 -1.78 1.44
CA LYS A 57 14.66 -0.93 1.23
C LYS A 57 15.25 -1.14 -0.17
N ASN A 58 15.25 -2.36 -0.68
CA ASN A 58 15.74 -2.62 -2.04
C ASN A 58 14.73 -2.23 -3.12
N MET A 59 13.42 -2.48 -2.93
CA MET A 59 12.39 -2.06 -3.88
C MET A 59 12.31 -0.53 -4.02
N MET A 60 12.53 0.22 -2.92
CA MET A 60 12.50 1.70 -2.93
C MET A 60 13.74 2.35 -3.58
N LYS A 61 14.82 1.61 -3.83
CA LYS A 61 16.01 2.13 -4.54
C LYS A 61 15.78 2.29 -6.05
N PHE A 62 14.77 1.64 -6.60
CA PHE A 62 14.48 1.76 -8.02
C PHE A 62 13.87 3.14 -8.32
N PRO A 63 14.46 3.94 -9.22
CA PRO A 63 13.92 5.24 -9.56
C PRO A 63 12.57 5.08 -10.25
N VAL A 64 11.61 5.90 -9.83
CA VAL A 64 10.30 6.03 -10.46
C VAL A 64 10.36 7.21 -11.41
N VAL A 65 10.43 6.94 -12.71
CA VAL A 65 10.41 7.96 -13.77
C VAL A 65 9.01 8.02 -14.35
N VAL A 66 8.41 9.20 -14.33
CA VAL A 66 7.09 9.44 -14.91
C VAL A 66 7.20 9.39 -16.44
N ASN A 67 6.27 8.69 -17.08
CA ASN A 67 6.19 8.63 -18.53
C ASN A 67 5.83 10.03 -19.09
N PRO A 68 6.74 10.70 -19.83
CA PRO A 68 6.54 12.09 -20.25
C PRO A 68 5.38 12.25 -21.23
N ILE A 69 5.13 11.24 -22.08
CA ILE A 69 4.02 11.28 -23.06
C ILE A 69 2.68 11.25 -22.33
N ALA A 70 2.56 10.35 -21.35
CA ALA A 70 1.35 10.28 -20.52
C ALA A 70 1.22 11.51 -19.61
N ALA A 71 2.32 12.06 -19.08
CA ALA A 71 2.32 13.24 -18.22
C ALA A 71 1.85 14.51 -18.95
N ALA A 72 2.24 14.69 -20.21
CA ALA A 72 1.78 15.81 -21.04
C ALA A 72 0.25 15.85 -21.14
N SER A 73 -0.38 14.66 -21.19
CA SER A 73 -1.84 14.55 -21.26
C SER A 73 -2.56 15.08 -20.01
N HIS A 74 -1.93 14.99 -18.82
CA HIS A 74 -2.45 15.57 -17.59
C HIS A 74 -2.20 17.08 -17.48
N GLN A 75 -1.05 17.56 -17.97
CA GLN A 75 -0.72 18.99 -17.98
C GLN A 75 -1.63 19.76 -18.94
N ASN A 76 -1.87 19.21 -20.13
CA ASN A 76 -2.76 19.82 -21.13
C ASN A 76 -4.20 19.89 -20.61
N ALA A 77 -4.71 18.80 -20.02
CA ALA A 77 -6.04 18.78 -19.42
C ALA A 77 -6.19 19.83 -18.31
N GLN A 78 -5.12 20.08 -17.55
CA GLN A 78 -5.12 21.10 -16.51
C GLN A 78 -5.11 22.53 -17.05
N GLN A 79 -4.37 22.77 -18.13
CA GLN A 79 -4.40 24.07 -18.82
C GLN A 79 -5.78 24.34 -19.43
N GLU A 80 -6.36 23.35 -20.11
CA GLU A 80 -7.69 23.44 -20.74
C GLU A 80 -8.80 23.70 -19.71
N TYR A 81 -8.77 22.98 -18.58
CA TYR A 81 -9.70 23.19 -17.48
C TYR A 81 -9.58 24.60 -16.87
N ILE A 82 -8.36 25.11 -16.70
CA ILE A 82 -8.14 26.46 -16.17
C ILE A 82 -8.66 27.52 -17.15
N SER A 83 -8.46 27.35 -18.47
CA SER A 83 -9.01 28.26 -19.47
C SER A 83 -10.54 28.27 -19.48
N GLU A 84 -11.18 27.10 -19.41
CA GLU A 84 -12.64 26.98 -19.44
C GLU A 84 -13.30 27.61 -18.20
N VAL A 85 -12.72 27.38 -17.02
CA VAL A 85 -13.16 27.99 -15.75
C VAL A 85 -12.93 29.51 -15.74
N SER A 86 -11.87 29.99 -16.41
CA SER A 86 -11.61 31.42 -16.54
C SER A 86 -12.59 32.10 -17.51
N GLU A 87 -12.93 31.48 -18.63
CA GLU A 87 -13.90 32.01 -19.61
C GLU A 87 -15.32 32.05 -19.04
N THR A 88 -15.74 31.02 -18.30
CA THR A 88 -17.05 31.00 -17.63
C THR A 88 -17.19 32.04 -16.52
N LYS A 89 -16.08 32.51 -15.92
CA LYS A 89 -16.09 33.63 -14.95
C LYS A 89 -16.13 35.02 -15.61
N ILE A 90 -15.81 35.13 -16.90
CA ILE A 90 -15.76 36.42 -17.63
C ILE A 90 -17.08 36.73 -18.34
N ALA A 91 -18.00 35.77 -18.47
CA ALA A 91 -19.34 36.03 -19.03
C ALA A 91 -20.18 36.90 -18.07
N PRO A 92 -20.55 38.15 -18.42
CA PRO A 92 -21.40 38.97 -17.57
C PRO A 92 -22.84 38.47 -17.66
N HIS A 93 -23.35 37.94 -16.56
CA HIS A 93 -24.79 37.78 -16.35
C HIS A 93 -25.43 39.18 -16.25
N HIS A 94 -25.86 39.72 -17.39
CA HIS A 94 -26.94 40.70 -17.42
C HIS A 94 -28.26 39.95 -17.25
N SER A 95 -28.77 39.88 -16.02
CA SER A 95 -30.21 39.78 -15.80
C SER A 95 -30.60 40.74 -14.68
N SER A 96 -31.50 41.65 -15.06
CA SER A 96 -32.01 42.77 -14.30
C SER A 96 -32.79 42.34 -13.06
N VAL A 97 -32.43 42.97 -11.95
CA VAL A 97 -33.23 43.39 -10.79
C VAL A 97 -34.75 43.23 -10.94
N SER A 98 -35.37 42.58 -9.95
CA SER A 98 -36.68 43.04 -9.43
C SER A 98 -36.72 42.89 -7.91
N ASP A 99 -37.18 43.97 -7.29
CA ASP A 99 -37.16 44.28 -5.87
C ASP A 99 -37.95 43.31 -4.98
N ARG A 100 -37.43 43.07 -3.77
CA ARG A 100 -38.27 43.02 -2.57
C ARG A 100 -37.49 43.40 -1.32
N LYS A 101 -37.72 44.63 -0.87
CA LYS A 101 -37.41 45.13 0.48
C LYS A 101 -38.21 44.34 1.52
N HIS A 102 -37.57 43.88 2.59
CA HIS A 102 -38.15 43.98 3.93
C HIS A 102 -37.05 44.19 4.98
N HIS A 103 -37.45 44.97 5.96
CA HIS A 103 -36.71 45.77 6.93
C HIS A 103 -36.60 45.03 8.28
N LEU A 104 -35.77 45.57 9.19
CA LEU A 104 -35.65 45.32 10.65
C LEU A 104 -34.54 44.32 11.04
N LYS A 105 -33.64 44.57 12.00
CA LYS A 105 -33.33 45.70 12.91
C LYS A 105 -31.96 45.40 13.55
N ALA A 106 -31.24 46.44 13.97
CA ALA A 106 -29.89 46.40 14.54
C ALA A 106 -29.82 46.06 16.05
N GLU A 107 -28.76 45.33 16.44
CA GLU A 107 -27.81 45.46 17.59
C GLU A 107 -28.29 45.77 19.05
N PRO A 108 -27.53 45.41 20.13
CA PRO A 108 -26.10 45.76 20.30
C PRO A 108 -25.16 44.74 21.01
N ALA A 109 -23.88 45.12 20.99
CA ALA A 109 -22.71 44.48 21.59
C ALA A 109 -22.48 44.85 23.08
N SER A 110 -21.75 43.98 23.80
CA SER A 110 -20.88 44.20 24.98
C SER A 110 -20.54 42.80 25.57
N GLN A 111 -19.42 42.44 26.17
CA GLN A 111 -18.11 43.01 26.57
C GLN A 111 -17.17 41.79 26.73
N LEU A 112 -15.95 41.81 26.19
CA LEU A 112 -14.67 41.95 26.90
C LEU A 112 -14.50 41.08 28.18
N GLU A 113 -13.63 40.06 28.12
CA GLU A 113 -12.56 39.89 29.12
C GLU A 113 -11.48 38.90 28.66
N SER A 114 -10.25 39.34 28.89
CA SER A 114 -8.97 38.70 28.61
C SER A 114 -8.55 37.74 29.72
N SER A 115 -7.93 36.60 29.40
CA SER A 115 -6.76 36.17 30.17
C SER A 115 -5.83 35.28 29.33
N SER A 116 -4.61 35.76 29.21
CA SER A 116 -3.44 35.05 28.74
C SER A 116 -2.92 34.10 29.82
N ALA A 117 -2.65 32.85 29.46
CA ALA A 117 -1.65 32.04 30.15
C ALA A 117 -1.00 31.08 29.15
N THR A 118 0.20 31.44 28.76
CA THR A 118 1.20 30.59 28.12
C THR A 118 1.51 29.39 29.03
N THR A 119 1.31 28.18 28.51
CA THR A 119 2.01 27.00 29.04
C THR A 119 2.65 26.28 27.86
N SER A 120 3.97 26.22 27.94
CA SER A 120 4.88 25.76 26.91
C SER A 120 4.62 24.33 26.46
N ALA A 121 4.87 24.06 25.18
CA ALA A 121 4.97 22.75 24.55
C ALA A 121 6.12 21.85 25.10
N ALA A 122 6.52 22.03 26.36
CA ALA A 122 7.66 21.38 27.00
C ALA A 122 7.27 20.37 28.11
N GLU A 123 5.98 20.16 28.41
CA GLU A 123 5.55 19.22 29.46
C GLU A 123 4.96 17.88 28.95
N ALA A 124 4.93 17.63 27.64
CA ALA A 124 4.32 16.42 27.07
C ALA A 124 5.28 15.23 26.88
N PHE A 125 6.43 15.18 27.56
CA PHE A 125 7.41 14.08 27.41
C PHE A 125 7.67 13.35 28.72
N ALA A 126 6.63 12.72 29.27
CA ALA A 126 6.79 11.66 30.26
C ALA A 126 7.17 10.36 29.54
N ILE A 127 8.46 10.03 29.57
CA ILE A 127 9.04 8.78 29.10
C ILE A 127 8.40 7.62 29.91
N ALA A 128 7.52 6.85 29.28
CA ALA A 128 7.04 5.59 29.84
C ALA A 128 8.23 4.62 29.96
N ARG A 129 8.57 4.22 31.19
CA ARG A 129 9.61 3.21 31.46
C ARG A 129 9.20 1.85 30.88
N VAL A 130 10.18 1.16 30.32
CA VAL A 130 10.09 -0.07 29.50
C VAL A 130 9.73 -1.35 30.29
N THR A 131 9.13 -1.27 31.47
CA THR A 131 9.00 -2.46 32.36
C THR A 131 7.63 -3.15 32.41
N ASP A 132 6.59 -2.68 31.73
CA ASP A 132 5.25 -3.28 31.84
C ASP A 132 4.69 -3.87 30.53
N ILE A 133 5.39 -4.84 29.93
CA ILE A 133 4.80 -5.68 28.86
C ILE A 133 4.37 -7.02 29.45
N ASN A 134 3.11 -7.09 29.89
CA ASN A 134 2.43 -8.33 30.26
C ASN A 134 1.82 -8.97 29.00
N PRO A 135 2.21 -10.21 28.62
CA PRO A 135 1.79 -10.85 27.37
C PRO A 135 0.30 -11.21 27.29
N ASP A 136 -0.45 -11.19 28.42
CA ASP A 136 -1.86 -11.61 28.44
C ASP A 136 -2.86 -10.45 28.46
N LYS A 137 -2.40 -9.19 28.42
CA LYS A 137 -3.30 -8.04 28.30
C LYS A 137 -3.71 -7.87 26.84
N LYS A 138 -4.93 -8.28 26.51
CA LYS A 138 -5.61 -7.95 25.26
C LYS A 138 -5.51 -6.43 25.07
N LEU A 139 -4.67 -5.96 24.14
CA LEU A 139 -4.50 -4.54 23.89
C LEU A 139 -5.86 -3.95 23.55
N ASP A 140 -6.38 -3.11 24.44
CA ASP A 140 -7.53 -2.29 24.14
C ASP A 140 -7.19 -1.43 22.91
N LEU A 141 -7.96 -1.61 21.84
CA LEU A 141 -7.87 -0.91 20.55
C LEU A 141 -8.18 0.60 20.66
N VAL A 142 -8.08 1.17 21.86
CA VAL A 142 -8.43 2.55 22.20
C VAL A 142 -7.16 3.27 22.60
N ALA A 143 -6.46 3.79 21.58
CA ALA A 143 -5.47 4.88 21.59
C ALA A 143 -4.33 4.62 20.58
N LEU A 144 -4.67 4.58 19.29
CA LEU A 144 -3.68 4.82 18.23
C LEU A 144 -3.53 6.34 18.06
N THR A 145 -2.68 6.97 18.86
CA THR A 145 -2.22 8.36 18.69
C THR A 145 -0.80 8.38 18.12
N PRO A 146 -0.38 9.36 17.30
CA PRO A 146 -1.04 10.04 16.17
C PRO A 146 -0.60 9.45 14.80
N ARG A 147 -1.39 9.70 13.75
CA ARG A 147 -1.01 9.43 12.33
C ARG A 147 0.35 10.06 12.05
N ILE A 148 1.25 9.33 11.39
CA ILE A 148 2.36 9.97 10.67
C ILE A 148 1.73 10.80 9.55
N VAL A 149 1.58 12.10 9.80
CA VAL A 149 1.36 13.10 8.75
C VAL A 149 2.70 13.22 8.04
N TRP A 150 2.72 12.88 6.76
CA TRP A 150 3.93 13.00 5.95
C TRP A 150 4.23 14.50 5.75
N ASP A 151 5.51 14.89 5.72
CA ASP A 151 5.93 16.29 5.67
C ASP A 151 5.36 17.04 4.45
N SER A 152 4.79 18.23 4.70
CA SER A 152 4.20 19.15 3.73
C SER A 152 5.16 19.51 2.60
N ALA A 153 6.47 19.56 2.86
CA ALA A 153 7.48 19.87 1.85
C ALA A 153 7.56 18.82 0.73
N ASN A 154 7.38 17.53 1.07
CA ASN A 154 7.37 16.44 0.09
C ASN A 154 6.02 16.34 -0.66
N GLN A 155 4.96 16.93 -0.12
CA GLN A 155 3.58 16.88 -0.65
C GLN A 155 3.23 18.05 -1.57
N ALA A 156 4.08 19.09 -1.65
CA ALA A 156 3.80 20.32 -2.38
C ALA A 156 3.35 20.05 -3.84
N GLY A 157 2.18 20.57 -4.21
CA GLY A 157 1.66 20.45 -5.58
C GLY A 157 0.94 19.13 -5.90
N ALA A 158 0.67 18.26 -4.93
CA ALA A 158 -0.28 17.16 -5.14
C ALA A 158 -1.72 17.71 -5.28
N GLN A 159 -2.52 17.18 -6.21
CA GLN A 159 -3.88 17.64 -6.47
C GLN A 159 -4.97 16.81 -5.76
N ALA A 160 -4.69 15.56 -5.40
CA ALA A 160 -5.67 14.65 -4.81
C ALA A 160 -5.01 13.56 -3.97
N ILE A 161 -5.80 12.95 -3.07
CA ILE A 161 -5.44 11.76 -2.31
C ILE A 161 -6.07 10.55 -3.00
N VAL A 162 -5.26 9.79 -3.72
CA VAL A 162 -5.68 8.55 -4.39
C VAL A 162 -5.53 7.36 -3.44
N VAL A 163 -6.63 6.70 -3.12
CA VAL A 163 -6.65 5.56 -2.19
C VAL A 163 -6.88 4.26 -2.97
N LEU A 164 -5.92 3.35 -2.88
CA LEU A 164 -6.06 2.00 -3.42
C LEU A 164 -6.82 1.11 -2.46
N GLY A 165 -7.83 0.40 -2.95
CA GLY A 165 -8.47 -0.66 -2.20
C GLY A 165 -7.56 -1.88 -1.94
N GLY A 166 -7.81 -2.59 -0.84
CA GLY A 166 -7.04 -3.74 -0.34
C GLY A 166 -7.87 -5.01 -0.09
N GLY A 167 -9.09 -5.08 -0.62
CA GLY A 167 -10.03 -6.17 -0.46
C GLY A 167 -11.24 -5.86 0.42
N LEU A 168 -12.29 -6.64 0.18
CA LEU A 168 -13.54 -6.63 0.93
C LEU A 168 -13.65 -7.87 1.83
N THR A 169 -14.52 -7.80 2.82
CA THR A 169 -14.90 -8.92 3.68
C THR A 169 -16.39 -8.84 3.99
N ARG A 170 -16.91 -9.82 4.72
CA ARG A 170 -18.28 -9.79 5.26
C ARG A 170 -18.24 -9.53 6.75
N ASP A 171 -19.08 -8.63 7.22
CA ASP A 171 -19.27 -8.42 8.65
C ASP A 171 -20.06 -9.58 9.30
N LYS A 172 -20.26 -9.50 10.62
CA LYS A 172 -21.03 -10.52 11.37
C LYS A 172 -22.47 -10.65 10.89
N GLN A 173 -23.01 -9.63 10.22
CA GLN A 173 -24.35 -9.58 9.65
C GLN A 173 -24.36 -9.99 8.17
N GLY A 174 -23.24 -10.47 7.62
CA GLY A 174 -23.12 -10.92 6.23
C GLY A 174 -23.01 -9.80 5.19
N ARG A 175 -22.98 -8.53 5.61
CA ARG A 175 -22.88 -7.36 4.73
C ARG A 175 -21.45 -7.19 4.23
N ILE A 176 -21.31 -6.84 2.95
CA ILE A 176 -20.01 -6.57 2.34
C ILE A 176 -19.46 -5.24 2.90
N THR A 177 -18.24 -5.27 3.43
CA THR A 177 -17.56 -4.14 4.08
C THR A 177 -16.06 -4.17 3.73
N PRO A 178 -15.35 -3.02 3.75
CA PRO A 178 -13.90 -3.01 3.63
C PRO A 178 -13.23 -3.94 4.66
N ASN A 179 -12.25 -4.73 4.23
CA ASN A 179 -11.47 -5.56 5.15
C ASN A 179 -10.53 -4.72 6.03
N SER A 180 -9.80 -5.34 6.96
CA SER A 180 -8.89 -4.62 7.86
C SER A 180 -7.81 -3.81 7.14
N TYR A 181 -7.28 -4.30 6.02
CA TYR A 181 -6.29 -3.59 5.20
C TYR A 181 -6.89 -2.33 4.58
N THR A 182 -8.03 -2.45 3.92
CA THR A 182 -8.73 -1.33 3.28
C THR A 182 -9.17 -0.30 4.32
N ARG A 183 -9.64 -0.74 5.50
CA ARG A 183 -10.00 0.16 6.61
C ARG A 183 -8.80 0.98 7.09
N LEU A 184 -7.62 0.38 7.25
CA LEU A 184 -6.40 1.11 7.63
C LEU A 184 -5.97 2.11 6.55
N ARG A 185 -6.17 1.80 5.27
CA ARG A 185 -5.92 2.76 4.16
C ARG A 185 -6.91 3.92 4.17
N LEU A 186 -8.20 3.68 4.42
CA LEU A 186 -9.20 4.73 4.54
C LEU A 186 -8.97 5.59 5.79
N MET A 187 -8.67 4.93 6.90
CA MET A 187 -8.13 5.53 8.11
C MET A 187 -6.72 6.07 7.92
N GLN A 188 -6.08 6.04 6.75
CA GLN A 188 -4.89 6.85 6.45
C GLN A 188 -5.28 8.05 5.57
N ALA A 189 -6.17 7.84 4.60
CA ALA A 189 -6.72 8.90 3.76
C ALA A 189 -7.45 10.00 4.56
N ILE A 190 -8.22 9.65 5.60
CA ILE A 190 -9.04 10.63 6.34
C ILE A 190 -8.20 11.72 7.05
N SER A 191 -7.10 11.39 7.73
CA SER A 191 -6.24 12.39 8.39
C SER A 191 -5.40 13.10 7.38
N GLN A 192 -5.02 12.43 6.30
CA GLN A 192 -4.33 13.11 5.22
C GLN A 192 -5.23 14.21 4.67
N HIS A 193 -6.50 13.88 4.36
CA HIS A 193 -7.53 14.82 3.93
C HIS A 193 -7.75 15.95 4.94
N ARG A 194 -7.88 15.62 6.24
CA ARG A 194 -8.03 16.64 7.29
C ARG A 194 -6.82 17.55 7.43
N SER A 195 -5.61 17.05 7.14
CA SER A 195 -4.37 17.83 7.25
C SER A 195 -4.06 18.68 6.02
N THR A 196 -4.37 18.20 4.83
CA THR A 196 -3.98 18.84 3.56
C THR A 196 -5.16 19.49 2.83
N SER A 197 -6.40 19.17 3.23
CA SER A 197 -7.64 19.54 2.53
C SER A 197 -7.72 19.05 1.08
N LEU A 198 -6.83 18.14 0.66
CA LEU A 198 -6.85 17.58 -0.70
C LEU A 198 -8.04 16.63 -0.88
N PRO A 199 -8.77 16.70 -2.01
CA PRO A 199 -9.91 15.84 -2.25
C PRO A 199 -9.51 14.36 -2.31
N ILE A 200 -10.37 13.50 -1.76
CA ILE A 200 -10.16 12.04 -1.79
C ILE A 200 -10.69 11.47 -3.11
N PHE A 201 -9.89 10.63 -3.75
CA PHE A 201 -10.20 9.84 -4.94
C PHE A 201 -10.07 8.35 -4.61
N LEU A 202 -11.11 7.56 -4.82
CA LEU A 202 -11.11 6.12 -4.50
C LEU A 202 -11.03 5.30 -5.79
N THR A 203 -10.15 4.29 -5.84
CA THR A 203 -10.02 3.36 -6.97
C THR A 203 -10.03 1.90 -6.55
N GLY A 204 -10.64 1.06 -7.39
CA GLY A 204 -10.93 -0.35 -7.14
C GLY A 204 -12.42 -0.64 -7.25
N VAL A 205 -12.80 -1.86 -7.63
CA VAL A 205 -14.19 -2.36 -7.55
C VAL A 205 -14.83 -2.21 -6.16
N GLU A 206 -14.01 -2.03 -5.14
CA GLU A 206 -14.41 -1.79 -3.76
C GLU A 206 -14.70 -0.32 -3.41
N SER A 207 -14.47 0.63 -4.32
CA SER A 207 -14.60 2.07 -4.07
C SER A 207 -15.97 2.49 -3.55
N ARG A 208 -17.06 1.83 -3.97
CA ARG A 208 -18.42 2.08 -3.44
C ARG A 208 -18.55 1.73 -1.96
N TYR A 209 -17.92 0.64 -1.52
CA TYR A 209 -17.92 0.24 -0.10
C TYR A 209 -16.97 1.11 0.72
N MET A 210 -15.86 1.52 0.12
CA MET A 210 -14.93 2.49 0.70
C MET A 210 -15.60 3.86 0.92
N GLN A 211 -16.39 4.34 -0.05
CA GLN A 211 -17.17 5.57 0.05
C GLN A 211 -18.14 5.53 1.22
N LYS A 212 -18.88 4.43 1.38
CA LYS A 212 -19.78 4.25 2.53
C LYS A 212 -19.03 4.32 3.86
N PHE A 213 -17.86 3.68 3.93
CA PHE A 213 -17.02 3.75 5.12
C PHE A 213 -16.54 5.19 5.40
N LEU A 214 -16.15 5.97 4.39
CA LEU A 214 -15.81 7.39 4.59
C LEU A 214 -16.98 8.18 5.17
N GLN A 215 -18.18 7.99 4.61
CA GLN A 215 -19.41 8.67 5.06
C GLN A 215 -19.74 8.36 6.52
N GLU A 216 -19.57 7.10 6.94
CA GLU A 216 -19.73 6.68 8.34
C GLU A 216 -18.71 7.37 9.28
N HIS A 217 -17.60 7.90 8.75
CA HIS A 217 -16.56 8.61 9.51
C HIS A 217 -16.60 10.14 9.28
N GLY A 218 -17.69 10.65 8.68
CA GLY A 218 -17.91 12.08 8.47
C GLY A 218 -17.15 12.68 7.29
N GLU A 219 -16.61 11.85 6.39
CA GLU A 219 -15.88 12.29 5.19
C GLU A 219 -16.55 11.75 3.92
N SER A 220 -16.19 12.29 2.75
CA SER A 220 -16.65 11.76 1.47
C SER A 220 -15.54 11.84 0.43
N ALA A 221 -15.43 10.83 -0.44
CA ALA A 221 -14.62 11.00 -1.64
C ALA A 221 -15.34 11.91 -2.63
N GLN A 222 -14.56 12.71 -3.34
CA GLN A 222 -15.05 13.56 -4.42
C GLN A 222 -15.32 12.73 -5.68
N TRP A 223 -14.50 11.71 -5.91
CA TRP A 223 -14.58 10.85 -7.10
C TRP A 223 -14.31 9.39 -6.79
N LEU A 224 -14.98 8.52 -7.54
CA LEU A 224 -14.90 7.08 -7.42
C LEU A 224 -14.61 6.46 -8.80
N GLU A 225 -13.55 5.68 -8.87
CA GLU A 225 -13.28 4.74 -9.96
C GLU A 225 -13.61 3.33 -9.44
N SER A 226 -14.61 2.67 -10.03
CA SER A 226 -15.18 1.42 -9.51
C SER A 226 -15.11 0.22 -10.47
N ARG A 227 -14.24 0.26 -11.46
CA ARG A 227 -14.15 -0.74 -12.55
C ARG A 227 -12.89 -1.58 -12.49
N SER A 228 -11.83 -1.07 -11.88
CA SER A 228 -10.54 -1.72 -11.78
C SER A 228 -10.56 -2.95 -10.86
N MET A 229 -10.01 -4.06 -11.36
CA MET A 229 -9.92 -5.34 -10.68
C MET A 229 -8.51 -5.65 -10.16
N ASN A 230 -7.51 -4.87 -10.59
CA ASN A 230 -6.11 -5.06 -10.21
C ASN A 230 -5.36 -3.73 -10.19
N THR A 231 -4.13 -3.74 -9.67
CA THR A 231 -3.34 -2.51 -9.49
C THR A 231 -2.98 -1.81 -10.80
N CYS A 232 -2.83 -2.54 -11.90
CA CYS A 232 -2.57 -1.90 -13.20
C CYS A 232 -3.78 -1.10 -13.68
N GLU A 233 -4.96 -1.72 -13.59
CA GLU A 233 -6.22 -1.06 -13.89
C GLU A 233 -6.50 0.10 -12.94
N ASN A 234 -6.16 -0.03 -11.65
CA ASN A 234 -6.26 1.10 -10.71
C ASN A 234 -5.46 2.30 -11.24
N ALA A 235 -4.20 2.10 -11.62
CA ALA A 235 -3.35 3.19 -12.12
C ALA A 235 -3.88 3.78 -13.44
N ARG A 236 -4.22 2.92 -14.41
CA ARG A 236 -4.70 3.34 -15.73
C ARG A 236 -6.05 4.05 -15.68
N PHE A 237 -7.03 3.47 -14.99
CA PHE A 237 -8.39 4.02 -14.93
C PHE A 237 -8.43 5.27 -14.04
N SER A 238 -7.63 5.31 -12.97
CA SER A 238 -7.45 6.54 -12.18
C SER A 238 -6.85 7.66 -13.03
N ALA A 239 -5.80 7.37 -13.80
CA ALA A 239 -5.18 8.36 -14.68
C ALA A 239 -6.17 8.93 -15.69
N LEU A 240 -6.92 8.06 -16.38
CA LEU A 240 -7.93 8.52 -17.34
C LEU A 240 -9.04 9.35 -16.67
N LEU A 241 -9.55 8.92 -15.51
CA LEU A 241 -10.60 9.67 -14.83
C LEU A 241 -10.09 11.02 -14.33
N LEU A 242 -8.89 11.07 -13.74
CA LEU A 242 -8.27 12.31 -13.29
C LEU A 242 -7.97 13.25 -14.46
N GLN A 243 -7.57 12.74 -15.61
CA GLN A 243 -7.40 13.53 -16.82
C GLN A 243 -8.71 14.21 -17.24
N ARG A 244 -9.83 13.46 -17.26
CA ARG A 244 -11.16 14.01 -17.57
C ARG A 244 -11.66 15.05 -16.56
N LEU A 245 -11.09 15.07 -15.36
CA LEU A 245 -11.44 16.00 -14.28
C LEU A 245 -10.52 17.25 -14.26
N GLY A 246 -9.76 17.48 -15.32
CA GLY A 246 -8.83 18.61 -15.41
C GLY A 246 -7.38 18.26 -15.06
N GLY A 247 -7.02 16.98 -15.04
CA GLY A 247 -5.64 16.54 -14.82
C GLY A 247 -5.19 16.54 -13.36
N ALA A 248 -4.28 15.61 -13.04
CA ALA A 248 -3.64 15.52 -11.73
C ALA A 248 -2.23 14.94 -11.93
N PRO A 249 -1.26 15.76 -12.38
CA PRO A 249 0.10 15.30 -12.66
C PRO A 249 0.81 14.76 -11.40
N ARG A 250 0.35 15.14 -10.21
CA ARG A 250 0.93 14.69 -8.93
C ARG A 250 -0.16 14.35 -7.92
N VAL A 251 -0.11 13.17 -7.32
CA VAL A 251 -1.10 12.74 -6.30
C VAL A 251 -0.44 12.16 -5.06
N GLU A 252 -1.14 12.26 -3.94
CA GLU A 252 -0.82 11.50 -2.75
C GLU A 252 -1.39 10.09 -2.88
N LEU A 253 -0.54 9.07 -2.85
CA LEU A 253 -0.94 7.68 -3.05
C LEU A 253 -1.00 6.93 -1.72
N VAL A 254 -2.22 6.58 -1.31
CA VAL A 254 -2.49 5.84 -0.07
C VAL A 254 -2.63 4.35 -0.34
N THR A 255 -1.69 3.57 0.19
CA THR A 255 -1.69 2.10 0.19
C THR A 255 -0.74 1.58 1.27
N ASP A 256 -0.61 0.26 1.47
CA ASP A 256 0.37 -0.27 2.43
C ASP A 256 1.82 -0.09 1.97
N LYS A 257 2.75 0.05 2.93
CA LYS A 257 4.17 0.36 2.65
C LYS A 257 4.84 -0.60 1.67
N TRP A 258 4.47 -1.89 1.66
CA TRP A 258 5.06 -2.88 0.76
C TRP A 258 4.51 -2.79 -0.67
N HIS A 259 3.29 -2.29 -0.83
CA HIS A 259 2.64 -2.11 -2.13
C HIS A 259 3.05 -0.80 -2.82
N ILE A 260 3.55 0.19 -2.06
CA ILE A 260 3.96 1.49 -2.57
C ILE A 260 4.92 1.40 -3.76
N PRO A 261 6.06 0.66 -3.72
CA PRO A 261 7.02 0.69 -4.83
C PRO A 261 6.39 0.29 -6.16
N ARG A 262 5.57 -0.78 -6.15
CA ARG A 262 4.88 -1.28 -7.34
C ARG A 262 3.78 -0.33 -7.81
N ALA A 263 2.96 0.15 -6.89
CA ALA A 263 1.88 1.06 -7.21
C ALA A 263 2.42 2.38 -7.80
N ARG A 264 3.44 2.99 -7.18
CA ARG A 264 4.07 4.22 -7.69
C ARG A 264 4.62 4.06 -9.10
N TRP A 265 5.28 2.93 -9.37
CA TRP A 265 5.78 2.63 -10.71
C TRP A 265 4.64 2.54 -11.74
N LEU A 266 3.53 1.85 -11.41
CA LEU A 266 2.37 1.74 -12.29
C LEU A 266 1.70 3.10 -12.56
N PHE A 267 1.57 3.97 -11.55
CA PHE A 267 1.05 5.33 -11.73
C PHE A 267 1.99 6.19 -12.60
N ALA A 268 3.30 6.09 -12.39
CA ALA A 268 4.28 6.80 -13.18
C ALA A 268 4.26 6.40 -14.67
N MET A 269 4.04 5.11 -14.96
CA MET A 269 3.85 4.62 -16.34
C MET A 269 2.60 5.24 -17.01
N ASN A 270 1.60 5.65 -16.22
CA ASN A 270 0.40 6.34 -16.66
C ASN A 270 0.48 7.87 -16.50
N GLY A 271 1.68 8.45 -16.33
CA GLY A 271 1.87 9.90 -16.37
C GLY A 271 1.60 10.63 -15.06
N ILE A 272 1.40 9.91 -13.96
CA ILE A 272 1.13 10.51 -12.65
C ILE A 272 2.34 10.32 -11.72
N GLU A 273 2.90 11.43 -11.24
CA GLU A 273 3.84 11.43 -10.13
C GLU A 273 3.09 11.13 -8.82
N THR A 274 3.70 10.34 -7.94
CA THR A 274 3.07 9.90 -6.69
C THR A 274 3.92 10.23 -5.48
N VAL A 275 3.29 10.86 -4.48
CA VAL A 275 3.83 11.04 -3.14
C VAL A 275 3.35 9.87 -2.27
N PRO A 276 4.25 9.05 -1.70
CA PRO A 276 3.87 7.87 -0.94
C PRO A 276 3.26 8.23 0.41
N ILE A 277 2.00 7.81 0.66
CA ILE A 277 1.35 7.90 1.97
C ILE A 277 1.06 6.48 2.48
N PRO A 278 2.04 5.80 3.10
CA PRO A 278 1.86 4.44 3.61
C PRO A 278 0.82 4.38 4.73
N ALA A 279 -0.13 3.47 4.56
CA ALA A 279 -1.00 3.00 5.62
C ALA A 279 -0.36 1.82 6.37
N LEU A 280 -0.71 1.67 7.64
CA LEU A 280 -0.34 0.51 8.44
C LEU A 280 -0.99 -0.77 7.89
N LEU A 281 -0.39 -1.90 8.23
CA LEU A 281 -1.00 -3.20 8.05
C LEU A 281 -1.65 -3.65 9.36
N PRO A 282 -2.62 -4.59 9.31
CA PRO A 282 -3.19 -5.16 10.51
C PRO A 282 -2.12 -5.85 11.36
N GLY A 283 -1.93 -5.35 12.59
CA GLY A 283 -0.94 -5.83 13.55
C GLY A 283 0.45 -5.27 13.29
N ASP A 284 0.97 -4.45 14.20
CA ASP A 284 2.30 -3.87 14.05
C ASP A 284 3.40 -4.93 14.13
N PRO A 285 4.45 -4.84 13.29
CA PRO A 285 5.54 -5.81 13.29
C PRO A 285 6.30 -5.75 14.62
N ALA A 286 6.55 -6.91 15.21
CA ALA A 286 7.37 -7.01 16.41
C ALA A 286 8.84 -6.75 16.03
N PRO A 287 9.55 -5.78 16.64
CA PRO A 287 10.81 -5.30 16.07
C PRO A 287 11.97 -6.30 16.12
N TRP A 288 11.94 -7.30 17.01
CA TRP A 288 13.13 -8.12 17.29
C TRP A 288 12.85 -9.58 17.71
N TRP A 289 11.59 -10.02 17.80
CA TRP A 289 11.24 -11.40 18.19
C TRP A 289 10.34 -12.09 17.16
N PRO A 290 10.44 -13.43 17.00
CA PRO A 290 9.53 -14.22 16.18
C PRO A 290 8.06 -13.98 16.54
N ASP A 291 7.28 -13.46 15.59
CA ASP A 291 5.85 -13.16 15.79
C ASP A 291 5.03 -13.47 14.54
N SER A 292 3.79 -13.91 14.71
CA SER A 292 2.87 -14.22 13.60
C SER A 292 2.50 -12.98 12.77
N ARG A 293 2.55 -11.78 13.36
CA ARG A 293 2.43 -10.49 12.67
C ARG A 293 3.55 -10.32 11.66
N ASN A 294 4.80 -10.62 12.04
CA ASN A 294 5.95 -10.52 11.13
C ASN A 294 5.81 -11.46 9.93
N LEU A 295 5.24 -12.65 10.09
CA LEU A 295 4.93 -13.54 8.96
C LEU A 295 3.94 -12.88 7.98
N THR A 296 2.96 -12.11 8.48
CA THR A 296 2.02 -11.37 7.63
C THR A 296 2.75 -10.29 6.81
N HIS A 297 3.66 -9.54 7.45
CA HIS A 297 4.49 -8.54 6.78
C HIS A 297 5.44 -9.18 5.75
N THR A 298 6.13 -10.26 6.11
CA THR A 298 7.02 -11.02 5.23
C THR A 298 6.27 -11.57 4.01
N ARG A 299 5.11 -12.20 4.23
CA ARG A 299 4.26 -12.69 3.14
C ARG A 299 3.84 -11.57 2.20
N ARG A 300 3.43 -10.42 2.76
CA ARG A 300 3.02 -9.25 1.97
C ARG A 300 4.20 -8.68 1.16
N ALA A 301 5.38 -8.54 1.78
CA ALA A 301 6.58 -8.07 1.12
C ALA A 301 7.04 -8.99 -0.01
N LEU A 302 7.05 -10.31 0.21
CA LEU A 302 7.37 -11.31 -0.82
C LEU A 302 6.40 -11.26 -1.99
N TYR A 303 5.10 -11.17 -1.72
CA TYR A 303 4.08 -11.06 -2.75
C TYR A 303 4.32 -9.82 -3.63
N GLU A 304 4.56 -8.66 -3.02
CA GLU A 304 4.78 -7.42 -3.75
C GLU A 304 6.14 -7.40 -4.46
N LEU A 305 7.18 -8.04 -3.92
CA LEU A 305 8.48 -8.22 -4.60
C LEU A 305 8.33 -9.02 -5.89
N VAL A 306 7.67 -10.18 -5.82
CA VAL A 306 7.44 -11.03 -7.00
C VAL A 306 6.56 -10.30 -8.02
N ALA A 307 5.48 -9.65 -7.57
CA ALA A 307 4.61 -8.89 -8.44
C ALA A 307 5.34 -7.71 -9.11
N PHE A 308 6.14 -6.95 -8.36
CA PHE A 308 6.91 -5.82 -8.87
C PHE A 308 7.98 -6.27 -9.89
N THR A 309 8.70 -7.34 -9.55
CA THR A 309 9.70 -7.96 -10.44
C THR A 309 9.03 -8.41 -11.74
N ARG A 310 7.91 -9.14 -11.64
CA ARG A 310 7.15 -9.56 -12.82
C ARG A 310 6.75 -8.37 -13.68
N ASP A 311 6.10 -7.38 -13.08
CA ASP A 311 5.58 -6.21 -13.78
C ASP A 311 6.69 -5.45 -14.53
N ARG A 312 7.90 -5.39 -13.93
CA ARG A 312 9.04 -4.67 -14.50
C ARG A 312 9.78 -5.43 -15.60
N TRP A 313 9.95 -6.75 -15.45
CA TRP A 313 10.72 -7.57 -16.41
C TRP A 313 9.89 -8.20 -17.51
N PHE A 314 8.66 -8.60 -17.21
CA PHE A 314 7.79 -9.33 -18.14
C PHE A 314 6.56 -8.52 -18.55
N GLY A 315 6.43 -7.29 -18.06
CA GLY A 315 5.27 -6.45 -18.31
C GLY A 315 4.08 -6.81 -17.41
N VAL A 316 3.02 -6.01 -17.56
CA VAL A 316 1.85 -6.10 -16.69
C VAL A 316 0.79 -6.99 -17.32
N VAL A 317 0.37 -8.03 -16.58
CA VAL A 317 -0.63 -8.99 -17.05
C VAL A 317 -2.05 -8.59 -16.62
N GLY A 318 -3.03 -8.86 -17.47
CA GLY A 318 -4.46 -8.65 -17.15
C GLY A 318 -4.85 -7.18 -16.98
N CYS A 319 -4.13 -6.25 -17.59
CA CYS A 319 -4.43 -4.83 -17.54
C CYS A 319 -5.35 -4.44 -18.69
N ARG A 320 -6.67 -4.45 -18.45
CA ARG A 320 -7.67 -4.13 -19.49
C ARG A 320 -7.51 -2.70 -20.00
N GLU A 321 -7.78 -2.51 -21.28
CA GLU A 321 -8.01 -1.17 -21.83
C GLU A 321 -9.32 -0.62 -21.29
N VAL A 322 -9.46 0.70 -21.29
CA VAL A 322 -10.67 1.33 -20.77
C VAL A 322 -11.81 1.01 -21.75
N PRO A 323 -12.89 0.37 -21.28
CA PRO A 323 -14.04 0.05 -22.12
C PRO A 323 -15.03 1.21 -22.24
#